data_AF-T0Q340-F1
#
_entry.id   AF-T0Q340-F1
#
_cell.length_a   1.000
_cell.length_b   1.000
_cell.length_c   1.000
_cell.angle_alpha   90.00
_cell.angle_beta   90.00
_cell.angle_gamma   90.00
#
_symmetry.space_group_name_H-M   'P 1'
#
loop_
_entity.id
_entity.type
_entity.pdbx_description
1 polymer ?
#
loop_
_entity_poly.entity_id
_entity_poly.type
_entity_poly.pdbx_seq_one_letter_code
_entity_poly.pdbx_strand_id
1 'polypeptide(L)'
;MAQRLLGSLALASLVSASSFWGRIYLRDGMAPIQYFKDTYGGAVPTDELQLVFPTNALGCTPFNEDDQWLIQNGSVGETYVVLDRGSCTFDIKSMHAQAAGAAGVILISTDEESVRPVAHVPAGEITIPTVMVRHSAGDLFRAAAARQALFGKLVPMACENSVCHPETTSDAEFMRLVGSGVMAYADGTKFDFLAATFGGPLVRHPLQLAVASPAHACEPMSADVAGHAVLVALGGNCTILAKVSAAQVAGATAVIVAQREDAPLASPSVEAPWQAYNITIPTIMVSHATSSRLQLRLQEVLHLETDPTVAEAWVAIRFLQELSKWPSKKSRREAFLAEIVATHGGTQERRDAIRGFFINVAGGSPAAWDKLFAPAKDELICFSRRRRHRSRRSRPSSRPTPS
;
A
#
# COMPACT_ATOMS: atom_id res chain seq x y z
N MET A 1 42.74 56.10 11.79
CA MET A 1 43.79 55.24 11.18
C MET A 1 44.06 54.12 12.18
N ALA A 2 43.88 52.81 11.98
CA ALA A 2 43.43 51.94 10.90
C ALA A 2 42.90 50.66 11.63
N GLN A 3 41.70 50.14 11.38
CA GLN A 3 41.32 49.17 10.34
C GLN A 3 42.15 47.85 10.27
N ARG A 4 41.41 46.75 10.53
CA ARG A 4 41.50 45.38 9.99
C ARG A 4 42.47 44.36 10.62
N LEU A 5 41.86 43.33 11.23
CA LEU A 5 42.02 41.87 11.00
C LEU A 5 40.87 41.19 11.80
N LEU A 6 39.69 40.91 11.22
CA LEU A 6 39.34 39.64 10.53
C LEU A 6 39.80 38.42 11.36
N GLY A 7 38.96 37.61 12.00
CA GLY A 7 37.70 37.04 11.51
C GLY A 7 37.98 35.66 10.92
N SER A 8 37.80 34.60 11.72
CA SER A 8 37.47 33.21 11.29
C SER A 8 37.62 32.26 12.47
N LEU A 9 36.57 32.11 13.26
CA LEU A 9 36.37 30.96 14.17
C LEU A 9 34.86 30.67 14.19
N ALA A 10 34.34 30.26 13.03
CA ALA A 10 33.05 29.60 12.90
C ALA A 10 33.11 28.68 11.68
N LEU A 11 32.39 27.56 11.76
CA LEU A 11 32.31 26.45 10.80
C LEU A 11 33.39 25.37 10.93
N ALA A 12 33.61 24.88 12.15
CA ALA A 12 33.85 23.44 12.31
C ALA A 12 32.47 22.75 12.30
N SER A 13 32.13 22.23 11.12
CA SER A 13 31.15 21.19 10.83
C SER A 13 30.07 20.88 11.88
N LEU A 14 28.89 21.48 11.70
CA LEU A 14 27.63 20.80 12.02
C LEU A 14 27.44 19.70 10.96
N VAL A 15 28.21 18.62 11.04
CA VAL A 15 27.67 17.33 10.60
C VAL A 15 26.58 17.06 11.63
N SER A 16 25.33 17.37 11.27
CA SER A 16 24.18 16.80 11.97
C SER A 16 24.49 15.33 12.16
N ALA A 17 24.64 14.90 13.42
CA ALA A 17 24.91 13.51 13.73
C ALA A 17 23.66 12.72 13.33
N SER A 18 23.57 12.36 12.06
CA SER A 18 22.45 11.62 11.49
C SER A 18 22.18 10.40 12.35
N SER A 19 20.92 10.13 12.67
CA SER A 19 20.53 9.04 13.54
C SER A 19 21.16 7.71 13.12
N PHE A 20 21.66 6.98 14.11
CA PHE A 20 22.28 5.66 13.90
C PHE A 20 21.27 4.59 13.49
N TRP A 21 19.98 4.92 13.42
CA TRP A 21 18.91 4.01 13.05
C TRP A 21 17.85 4.76 12.23
N GLY A 22 17.05 4.00 11.50
CA GLY A 22 15.95 4.55 10.73
C GLY A 22 15.06 3.46 10.17
N ARG A 23 14.30 3.83 9.14
CA ARG A 23 13.39 2.92 8.43
C ARG A 23 13.54 3.04 6.93
N ILE A 24 13.53 1.90 6.25
CA ILE A 24 13.42 1.81 4.80
C ILE A 24 11.94 1.75 4.44
N TYR A 25 11.51 2.69 3.62
CA TYR A 25 10.20 2.71 3.00
C TYR A 25 10.36 2.26 1.55
N LEU A 26 9.85 1.08 1.24
CA LEU A 26 9.82 0.59 -0.13
C LEU A 26 8.69 1.28 -0.90
N ARG A 27 8.92 1.55 -2.20
CA ARG A 27 7.83 1.93 -3.10
C ARG A 27 6.74 0.88 -3.02
N ASP A 28 5.51 1.34 -2.81
CA ASP A 28 4.33 0.49 -2.67
C ASP A 28 4.42 -0.52 -1.49
N GLY A 29 5.31 -0.28 -0.54
CA GLY A 29 5.50 -1.08 0.65
C GLY A 29 4.34 -0.98 1.63
N MET A 30 3.98 -2.11 2.23
CA MET A 30 2.92 -2.20 3.25
C MET A 30 3.44 -1.97 4.68
N ALA A 31 4.73 -2.24 4.91
CA ALA A 31 5.36 -2.08 6.21
C ALA A 31 6.78 -1.49 6.06
N PRO A 32 7.21 -0.64 7.00
CA PRO A 32 8.57 -0.12 7.00
C PRO A 32 9.55 -1.16 7.53
N ILE A 33 10.80 -1.08 7.11
CA ILE A 33 11.86 -1.99 7.52
C ILE A 33 12.89 -1.23 8.33
N GLN A 34 13.08 -1.61 9.60
CA GLN A 34 14.10 -1.00 10.43
C GLN A 34 15.50 -1.28 9.88
N TYR A 35 16.36 -0.26 9.92
CA TYR A 35 17.79 -0.40 9.67
C TYR A 35 18.62 0.25 10.79
N PHE A 36 19.87 -0.19 10.91
CA PHE A 36 20.89 0.47 11.71
C PHE A 36 22.03 0.94 10.82
N LYS A 37 22.41 2.20 10.92
CA LYS A 37 23.48 2.86 10.15
C LYS A 37 24.81 2.77 10.89
N ASP A 38 25.91 2.54 10.17
CA ASP A 38 27.26 2.54 10.73
C ASP A 38 27.69 3.89 11.36
N THR A 39 28.83 3.89 12.04
CA THR A 39 29.61 5.05 12.46
C THR A 39 30.41 5.72 11.34
N TYR A 40 30.75 4.99 10.28
CA TYR A 40 31.41 5.55 9.09
C TYR A 40 30.41 5.78 7.95
N GLY A 41 30.92 6.35 6.84
CA GLY A 41 30.10 6.66 5.68
C GLY A 41 29.50 8.05 5.73
N GLY A 42 28.94 8.48 4.61
CA GLY A 42 28.34 9.82 4.47
C GLY A 42 26.89 9.89 4.93
N ALA A 43 26.23 10.96 4.47
CA ALA A 43 24.80 11.16 4.69
C ALA A 43 23.98 10.10 3.93
N VAL A 44 22.79 9.81 4.45
CA VAL A 44 21.82 8.99 3.73
C VAL A 44 21.27 9.79 2.55
N PRO A 45 21.23 9.23 1.32
CA PRO A 45 20.60 9.89 0.18
C PRO A 45 19.14 10.30 0.48
N THR A 46 18.77 11.50 0.05
CA THR A 46 17.43 12.06 0.29
C THR A 46 16.38 11.54 -0.70
N ASP A 47 16.83 10.96 -1.80
CA ASP A 47 15.97 10.45 -2.86
C ASP A 47 15.65 8.97 -2.67
N GLU A 48 14.56 8.55 -3.29
CA GLU A 48 14.24 7.13 -3.44
C GLU A 48 15.15 6.52 -4.51
N LEU A 49 15.90 5.48 -4.16
CA LEU A 49 16.83 4.83 -5.07
C LEU A 49 16.43 3.37 -5.33
N GLN A 50 16.94 2.81 -6.43
CA GLN A 50 16.76 1.40 -6.71
C GLN A 50 17.64 0.53 -5.82
N LEU A 51 17.11 -0.58 -5.31
CA LEU A 51 17.86 -1.62 -4.63
C LEU A 51 18.31 -2.66 -5.67
N VAL A 52 19.61 -2.89 -5.78
CA VAL A 52 20.21 -3.84 -6.73
C VAL A 52 20.94 -4.98 -6.02
N PHE A 53 20.90 -6.16 -6.65
CA PHE A 53 21.44 -7.41 -6.12
C PHE A 53 22.54 -7.93 -7.06
N PRO A 54 23.82 -7.61 -6.81
CA PRO A 54 24.90 -8.13 -7.61
C PRO A 54 25.05 -9.65 -7.46
N THR A 55 25.63 -10.29 -8.47
CA THR A 55 26.00 -11.72 -8.44
C THR A 55 27.03 -11.99 -7.34
N ASN A 56 27.97 -11.06 -7.12
CA ASN A 56 28.83 -11.05 -5.95
C ASN A 56 28.06 -10.57 -4.70
N ALA A 57 27.14 -11.39 -4.20
CA ALA A 57 26.28 -11.06 -3.07
C ALA A 57 27.04 -10.75 -1.77
N LEU A 58 28.29 -11.21 -1.62
CA LEU A 58 29.11 -10.91 -0.46
C LEU A 58 29.87 -9.58 -0.57
N GLY A 59 30.14 -9.06 -1.77
CA GLY A 59 30.96 -7.86 -1.97
C GLY A 59 32.36 -7.93 -1.36
N CYS A 60 32.90 -9.13 -1.12
CA CYS A 60 34.22 -9.31 -0.50
C CYS A 60 35.39 -9.15 -1.49
N THR A 61 35.07 -9.10 -2.78
CA THR A 61 36.00 -8.82 -3.88
C THR A 61 35.42 -7.69 -4.73
N PRO A 62 36.24 -6.99 -5.54
CA PRO A 62 35.73 -6.03 -6.52
C PRO A 62 34.64 -6.65 -7.40
N PHE A 63 33.63 -5.84 -7.75
CA PHE A 63 32.54 -6.24 -8.63
C PHE A 63 33.04 -6.43 -10.07
N ASN A 64 32.53 -7.45 -10.76
CA ASN A 64 32.82 -7.68 -12.18
C ASN A 64 32.08 -6.66 -13.08
N GLU A 65 32.29 -6.74 -14.39
CA GLU A 65 31.69 -5.78 -15.34
C GLU A 65 30.16 -5.79 -15.32
N ASP A 66 29.53 -6.98 -15.21
CA ASP A 66 28.06 -7.11 -15.16
C ASP A 66 27.48 -6.47 -13.88
N ASP A 67 28.09 -6.74 -12.73
CA ASP A 67 27.70 -6.16 -11.45
C ASP A 67 27.93 -4.64 -11.44
N GLN A 68 29.06 -4.16 -11.97
CA GLN A 68 29.32 -2.72 -12.10
C GLN A 68 28.28 -2.05 -13.01
N TRP A 69 27.94 -2.68 -14.12
CA TRP A 69 26.91 -2.17 -15.03
C TRP A 69 25.56 -2.09 -14.32
N LEU A 70 25.16 -3.13 -13.57
CA LEU A 70 23.94 -3.15 -12.76
C LEU A 70 23.91 -2.01 -11.73
N ILE A 71 25.04 -1.75 -11.06
CA ILE A 71 25.17 -0.72 -10.02
C ILE A 71 25.09 0.69 -10.62
N GLN A 72 25.74 0.92 -11.76
CA GLN A 72 25.83 2.24 -12.40
C GLN A 72 24.61 2.59 -13.25
N ASN A 73 23.98 1.59 -13.87
CA ASN A 73 22.87 1.77 -14.81
C ASN A 73 21.54 1.26 -14.24
N GLY A 74 21.36 1.39 -12.92
CA GLY A 74 20.04 1.26 -12.32
C GLY A 74 19.03 2.10 -13.10
N SER A 75 17.79 1.60 -13.21
CA SER A 75 16.75 2.14 -14.09
C SER A 75 16.44 3.63 -13.87
N VAL A 76 16.85 4.21 -12.74
CA VAL A 76 16.56 5.61 -12.36
C VAL A 76 17.76 6.26 -11.62
N GLY A 77 18.99 6.13 -12.13
CA GLY A 77 20.15 6.83 -11.58
C GLY A 77 20.89 6.06 -10.50
N GLU A 78 21.22 6.72 -9.38
CA GLU A 78 21.97 6.15 -8.27
C GLU A 78 21.27 4.94 -7.62
N THR A 79 22.06 3.99 -7.09
CA THR A 79 21.54 2.73 -6.55
C THR A 79 22.03 2.43 -5.13
N TYR A 80 21.20 1.71 -4.37
CA TYR A 80 21.60 1.00 -3.16
C TYR A 80 22.03 -0.42 -3.52
N VAL A 81 23.25 -0.80 -3.14
CA VAL A 81 23.74 -2.17 -3.33
C VAL A 81 23.37 -3.00 -2.11
N VAL A 82 22.67 -4.09 -2.34
CA VAL A 82 22.24 -5.02 -1.28
C VAL A 82 23.19 -6.20 -1.21
N LEU A 83 23.85 -6.40 -0.06
CA LEU A 83 24.85 -7.45 0.14
C LEU A 83 24.55 -8.27 1.39
N ASP A 84 24.97 -9.53 1.41
CA ASP A 84 24.89 -10.37 2.59
C ASP A 84 26.08 -10.12 3.53
N ARG A 85 25.81 -10.21 4.82
CA ARG A 85 26.87 -10.38 5.83
C ARG A 85 27.61 -11.70 5.56
N GLY A 86 28.93 -11.68 5.73
CA GLY A 86 29.76 -12.83 5.41
C GLY A 86 31.17 -12.73 5.98
N SER A 87 32.14 -13.29 5.26
CA SER A 87 33.50 -13.53 5.75
C SER A 87 34.42 -12.32 5.76
N CYS A 88 34.14 -11.27 4.99
CA CYS A 88 34.90 -10.03 4.99
C CYS A 88 34.24 -8.95 5.85
N THR A 89 35.03 -7.93 6.21
CA THR A 89 34.59 -6.81 7.03
C THR A 89 33.66 -5.85 6.26
N PHE A 90 32.86 -5.06 6.99
CA PHE A 90 31.84 -4.19 6.39
C PHE A 90 32.42 -3.02 5.59
N ASP A 91 33.58 -2.52 6.00
CA ASP A 91 34.35 -1.49 5.30
C ASP A 91 34.79 -1.96 3.92
N ILE A 92 35.30 -3.20 3.79
CA ILE A 92 35.69 -3.78 2.50
C ILE A 92 34.50 -3.85 1.54
N LYS A 93 33.34 -4.29 2.02
CA LYS A 93 32.08 -4.32 1.23
C LYS A 93 31.70 -2.92 0.75
N SER A 94 31.79 -1.94 1.65
CA SER A 94 31.44 -0.55 1.39
C SER A 94 32.40 0.11 0.39
N MET A 95 33.70 -0.16 0.51
CA MET A 95 34.72 0.32 -0.44
C MET A 95 34.50 -0.26 -1.85
N HIS A 96 34.23 -1.56 -1.97
CA HIS A 96 33.95 -2.15 -3.28
C HIS A 96 32.67 -1.61 -3.91
N ALA A 97 31.61 -1.42 -3.11
CA ALA A 97 30.34 -0.85 -3.61
C ALA A 97 30.51 0.62 -4.05
N GLN A 98 31.23 1.41 -3.24
CA GLN A 98 31.57 2.79 -3.59
C GLN A 98 32.40 2.87 -4.87
N ALA A 99 33.42 2.01 -5.01
CA ALA A 99 34.25 1.95 -6.21
C ALA A 99 33.45 1.56 -7.47
N ALA A 100 32.37 0.79 -7.30
CA ALA A 100 31.45 0.45 -8.38
C ALA A 100 30.42 1.57 -8.70
N GLY A 101 30.36 2.64 -7.91
CA GLY A 101 29.45 3.78 -8.12
C GLY A 101 28.12 3.68 -7.38
N ALA A 102 28.01 2.82 -6.36
CA ALA A 102 26.84 2.78 -5.48
C ALA A 102 26.67 4.10 -4.71
N ALA A 103 25.43 4.49 -4.40
CA ALA A 103 25.13 5.62 -3.51
C ALA A 103 24.95 5.21 -2.05
N GLY A 104 24.90 3.91 -1.76
CA GLY A 104 24.83 3.37 -0.40
C GLY A 104 24.83 1.84 -0.40
N VAL A 105 25.10 1.26 0.77
CA VAL A 105 25.09 -0.19 0.97
C VAL A 105 24.05 -0.58 2.00
N ILE A 106 23.25 -1.59 1.67
CA ILE A 106 22.32 -2.26 2.58
C ILE A 106 22.85 -3.67 2.84
N LEU A 107 23.29 -3.92 4.06
CA LEU A 107 23.77 -5.22 4.50
C LEU A 107 22.63 -6.04 5.09
N ILE A 108 22.48 -7.29 4.66
CA ILE A 108 21.54 -8.25 5.22
C ILE A 108 22.26 -9.03 6.33
N SER A 109 21.74 -8.99 7.55
CA SER A 109 22.25 -9.82 8.66
C SER A 109 22.05 -11.30 8.38
N THR A 110 22.89 -12.15 8.98
CA THR A 110 22.76 -13.61 8.95
C THR A 110 21.62 -14.14 9.83
N ASP A 111 21.06 -13.28 10.67
CA ASP A 111 20.02 -13.60 11.66
C ASP A 111 18.98 -12.46 11.74
N GLU A 112 17.96 -12.63 12.59
CA GLU A 112 16.92 -11.62 12.81
C GLU A 112 17.39 -10.46 13.70
N GLU A 113 18.58 -10.57 14.31
CA GLU A 113 19.18 -9.52 15.11
C GLU A 113 20.01 -8.60 14.20
N SER A 114 19.37 -7.56 13.66
CA SER A 114 20.13 -6.50 13.01
C SER A 114 20.84 -5.66 14.07
N VAL A 115 22.17 -5.69 14.06
CA VAL A 115 23.00 -4.78 14.85
C VAL A 115 23.59 -3.70 13.97
N ARG A 116 24.06 -2.62 14.59
CA ARG A 116 24.85 -1.62 13.88
C ARG A 116 26.07 -2.30 13.26
N PRO A 117 26.34 -2.15 11.94
CA PRO A 117 27.66 -2.47 11.45
C PRO A 117 28.64 -1.50 12.13
N VAL A 118 29.81 -1.99 12.53
CA VAL A 118 30.85 -1.16 13.12
C VAL A 118 32.15 -1.55 12.45
N ALA A 119 32.82 -0.58 11.82
CA ALA A 119 34.19 -0.74 11.36
C ALA A 119 35.03 0.48 11.76
N HIS A 120 36.32 0.27 11.96
CA HIS A 120 37.27 1.33 12.25
C HIS A 120 37.94 1.79 10.96
N VAL A 121 37.38 2.83 10.34
CA VAL A 121 37.85 3.36 9.06
C VAL A 121 38.26 4.82 9.25
N PRO A 122 39.41 5.26 8.70
CA PRO A 122 39.75 6.67 8.62
C PRO A 122 38.60 7.53 8.07
N ALA A 123 38.41 8.71 8.66
CA ALA A 123 37.35 9.61 8.24
C ALA A 123 37.53 10.04 6.77
N GLY A 124 36.48 9.89 5.97
CA GLY A 124 36.45 10.31 4.56
C GLY A 124 36.87 9.25 3.54
N GLU A 125 37.36 8.08 3.96
CA GLU A 125 37.71 6.98 3.04
C GLU A 125 36.46 6.34 2.42
N ILE A 126 35.41 6.17 3.22
CA ILE A 126 34.09 5.72 2.78
C ILE A 126 33.12 6.90 2.94
N THR A 127 32.54 7.33 1.83
CA THR A 127 31.62 8.48 1.73
C THR A 127 30.18 8.07 1.51
N ILE A 128 29.89 6.80 1.17
CA ILE A 128 28.52 6.30 1.06
C ILE A 128 28.03 5.75 2.40
N PRO A 129 26.74 5.87 2.74
CA PRO A 129 26.19 5.27 3.96
C PRO A 129 26.15 3.75 3.85
N THR A 130 26.47 3.10 4.96
CA THR A 130 26.29 1.65 5.13
C THR A 130 25.29 1.39 6.23
N VAL A 131 24.23 0.66 5.92
CA VAL A 131 23.18 0.26 6.87
C VAL A 131 23.04 -1.24 6.91
N MET A 132 22.53 -1.77 8.02
CA MET A 132 22.19 -3.19 8.16
C MET A 132 20.70 -3.37 8.46
N VAL A 133 20.12 -4.39 7.85
CA VAL A 133 18.76 -4.89 8.10
C VAL A 133 18.81 -6.34 8.57
N ARG A 134 17.72 -6.82 9.15
CA ARG A 134 17.56 -8.22 9.59
C ARG A 134 17.50 -9.20 8.39
N HIS A 135 17.74 -10.48 8.63
CA HIS A 135 17.69 -11.52 7.59
C HIS A 135 16.36 -11.54 6.82
N SER A 136 15.22 -11.60 7.52
CA SER A 136 13.89 -11.62 6.89
C SER A 136 13.57 -10.39 6.04
N ALA A 137 14.20 -9.23 6.29
CA ALA A 137 14.08 -8.08 5.41
C ALA A 137 14.82 -8.30 4.08
N GLY A 138 15.99 -8.95 4.15
CA GLY A 138 16.71 -9.43 2.96
C GLY A 138 15.89 -10.42 2.13
N ASP A 139 15.22 -11.38 2.78
CA ASP A 139 14.31 -12.32 2.11
C ASP A 139 13.17 -11.59 1.40
N LEU A 140 12.56 -10.60 2.07
CA LEU A 140 11.53 -9.75 1.47
C LEU A 140 12.06 -9.00 0.25
N PHE A 141 13.25 -8.39 0.35
CA PHE A 141 13.81 -7.64 -0.76
C PHE A 141 14.10 -8.53 -1.96
N ARG A 142 14.70 -9.70 -1.76
CA ARG A 142 14.98 -10.66 -2.84
C ARG A 142 13.69 -11.16 -3.50
N ALA A 143 12.70 -11.52 -2.69
CA ALA A 143 11.40 -11.98 -3.18
C ALA A 143 10.68 -10.88 -3.97
N ALA A 144 10.76 -9.63 -3.54
CA ALA A 144 10.19 -8.49 -4.25
C ALA A 144 10.96 -8.18 -5.55
N ALA A 145 12.29 -8.17 -5.50
CA ALA A 145 13.17 -7.91 -6.64
C ALA A 145 13.04 -8.97 -7.74
N ALA A 146 12.73 -10.22 -7.38
CA ALA A 146 12.44 -11.29 -8.33
C ALA A 146 11.13 -11.06 -9.12
N ARG A 147 10.23 -10.20 -8.63
CA ARG A 147 8.92 -9.90 -9.26
C ARG A 147 8.92 -8.58 -10.01
N GLN A 148 9.61 -7.57 -9.48
CA GLN A 148 9.66 -6.23 -10.05
C GLN A 148 10.90 -5.46 -9.56
N ALA A 149 11.27 -4.39 -10.27
CA ALA A 149 12.32 -3.49 -9.80
C ALA A 149 11.94 -2.90 -8.43
N LEU A 150 12.87 -3.01 -7.47
CA LEU A 150 12.65 -2.62 -6.09
C LEU A 150 13.23 -1.24 -5.83
N PHE A 151 12.41 -0.32 -5.34
CA PHE A 151 12.81 1.03 -4.99
C PHE A 151 12.54 1.28 -3.52
N GLY A 152 13.38 2.07 -2.87
CA GLY A 152 13.17 2.45 -1.49
C GLY A 152 13.96 3.67 -1.06
N LYS A 153 13.48 4.30 0.00
CA LYS A 153 14.14 5.43 0.65
C LYS A 153 14.49 5.07 2.09
N LEU A 154 15.74 5.34 2.47
CA LEU A 154 16.17 5.26 3.85
C LEU A 154 15.78 6.58 4.55
N VAL A 155 14.97 6.47 5.60
CA VAL A 155 14.50 7.59 6.40
C VAL A 155 15.14 7.51 7.78
N PRO A 156 16.10 8.40 8.11
CA PRO A 156 16.64 8.53 9.45
C PRO A 156 15.55 8.93 10.45
N MET A 157 15.55 8.31 11.63
CA MET A 157 14.51 8.51 12.64
C MET A 157 15.09 9.04 13.95
N ALA A 158 14.53 10.13 14.47
CA ALA A 158 14.84 10.67 15.79
C ALA A 158 13.68 10.39 16.75
N CYS A 159 13.98 10.09 18.02
CA CYS A 159 12.95 9.93 19.05
C CYS A 159 13.05 11.03 20.10
N GLU A 160 11.92 11.67 20.38
CA GLU A 160 11.75 12.60 21.48
C GLU A 160 10.65 12.05 22.40
N ASN A 161 10.93 11.89 23.69
CA ASN A 161 9.97 11.35 24.67
C ASN A 161 9.32 10.02 24.23
N SER A 162 10.11 9.10 23.69
CA SER A 162 9.68 7.79 23.16
C SER A 162 8.74 7.85 21.93
N VAL A 163 8.52 9.03 21.36
CA VAL A 163 7.82 9.18 20.08
C VAL A 163 8.86 9.44 19.00
N CYS A 164 8.88 8.58 17.99
CA CYS A 164 9.88 8.64 16.94
C CYS A 164 9.29 9.23 15.66
N HIS A 165 10.02 10.19 15.08
CA HIS A 165 9.67 10.94 13.89
C HIS A 165 10.86 10.94 12.92
N PRO A 166 10.65 11.19 11.62
CA PRO A 166 11.75 11.44 10.71
C PRO A 166 12.57 12.64 11.14
N GLU A 167 13.87 12.62 10.84
CA GLU A 167 14.73 13.77 11.10
C GLU A 167 14.36 14.99 10.24
N THR A 168 13.85 14.75 9.03
CA THR A 168 13.48 15.82 8.09
C THR A 168 11.99 15.80 7.78
N THR A 169 11.39 16.98 7.59
CA THR A 169 9.98 17.10 7.21
C THR A 169 9.70 16.54 5.82
N SER A 170 10.65 16.64 4.89
CA SER A 170 10.56 16.02 3.55
C SER A 170 10.45 14.50 3.61
N ASP A 171 11.02 13.86 4.63
CA ASP A 171 10.88 12.41 4.81
C ASP A 171 9.49 12.02 5.31
N ALA A 172 8.85 12.87 6.12
CA ALA A 172 7.50 12.62 6.60
C ALA A 172 6.49 12.52 5.44
N GLU A 173 6.70 13.27 4.36
CA GLU A 173 5.86 13.18 3.15
C GLU A 173 6.04 11.85 2.41
N PHE A 174 7.22 11.23 2.52
CA PHE A 174 7.58 9.95 1.88
C PHE A 174 7.15 8.72 2.70
N MET A 175 6.86 8.85 3.99
CA MET A 175 6.38 7.75 4.86
C MET A 175 4.96 7.26 4.51
N ARG A 176 4.62 7.18 3.23
CA ARG A 176 3.34 6.67 2.72
C ARG A 176 3.45 5.18 2.51
N LEU A 177 2.97 4.43 3.49
CA LEU A 177 2.72 3.01 3.33
C LEU A 177 1.44 2.83 2.53
N VAL A 178 1.38 1.75 1.75
CA VAL A 178 0.14 1.34 1.11
C VAL A 178 -0.81 0.87 2.20
N GLY A 179 -1.85 1.66 2.46
CA GLY A 179 -2.97 1.28 3.34
C GLY A 179 -4.19 0.77 2.58
N SER A 180 -4.36 1.17 1.32
CA SER A 180 -5.55 0.86 0.52
C SER A 180 -5.37 1.17 -0.96
N GLY A 181 -6.34 0.74 -1.75
CA GLY A 181 -6.41 1.09 -3.15
C GLY A 181 -7.60 0.47 -3.87
N VAL A 182 -7.49 0.42 -5.19
CA VAL A 182 -8.49 -0.19 -6.07
C VAL A 182 -7.88 -1.31 -6.90
N MET A 183 -8.63 -2.40 -7.02
CA MET A 183 -8.36 -3.45 -8.00
C MET A 183 -9.18 -3.17 -9.24
N ALA A 184 -8.56 -3.18 -10.42
CA ALA A 184 -9.20 -2.81 -11.68
C ALA A 184 -9.05 -3.89 -12.74
N TYR A 185 -10.15 -4.20 -13.42
CA TYR A 185 -10.15 -4.94 -14.68
C TYR A 185 -10.03 -3.98 -15.88
N ALA A 186 -9.64 -4.51 -17.04
CA ALA A 186 -9.46 -3.74 -18.26
C ALA A 186 -10.75 -3.07 -18.77
N ASP A 187 -11.93 -3.59 -18.39
CA ASP A 187 -13.24 -3.02 -18.73
C ASP A 187 -13.63 -1.80 -17.87
N GLY A 188 -12.76 -1.38 -16.95
CA GLY A 188 -12.99 -0.27 -16.03
C GLY A 188 -13.75 -0.66 -14.76
N THR A 189 -14.09 -1.93 -14.55
CA THR A 189 -14.66 -2.40 -13.29
C THR A 189 -13.62 -2.25 -12.18
N LYS A 190 -13.98 -1.56 -11.10
CA LYS A 190 -13.11 -1.32 -9.94
C LYS A 190 -13.72 -1.85 -8.65
N PHE A 191 -12.85 -2.32 -7.76
CA PHE A 191 -13.21 -2.79 -6.42
C PHE A 191 -12.24 -2.21 -5.39
N ASP A 192 -12.74 -1.88 -4.21
CA ASP A 192 -11.89 -1.41 -3.12
C ASP A 192 -11.08 -2.56 -2.51
N PHE A 193 -9.87 -2.25 -2.05
CA PHE A 193 -9.13 -3.11 -1.15
C PHE A 193 -8.49 -2.32 -0.01
N LEU A 194 -8.29 -2.98 1.13
CA LEU A 194 -7.45 -2.51 2.22
C LEU A 194 -6.20 -3.38 2.31
N ALA A 195 -5.03 -2.77 2.35
CA ALA A 195 -3.77 -3.50 2.48
C ALA A 195 -3.54 -3.94 3.93
N ALA A 196 -2.79 -5.03 4.08
CA ALA A 196 -2.32 -5.47 5.38
C ALA A 196 -1.24 -4.54 5.94
N THR A 197 -1.00 -4.59 7.25
CA THR A 197 0.12 -3.86 7.89
C THR A 197 1.44 -4.64 7.86
N PHE A 198 1.54 -5.63 6.97
CA PHE A 198 2.67 -6.55 6.82
C PHE A 198 2.75 -7.07 5.37
N GLY A 199 3.87 -7.69 5.02
CA GLY A 199 4.09 -8.27 3.69
C GLY A 199 4.99 -7.42 2.80
N GLY A 200 5.17 -7.90 1.56
CA GLY A 200 5.95 -7.22 0.53
C GLY A 200 5.22 -6.03 -0.11
N PRO A 201 5.89 -5.29 -1.00
CA PRO A 201 5.27 -4.22 -1.75
C PRO A 201 4.16 -4.74 -2.68
N LEU A 202 3.19 -3.88 -3.02
CA LEU A 202 2.17 -4.23 -4.01
C LEU A 202 2.81 -4.61 -5.35
N VAL A 203 2.23 -5.61 -6.00
CA VAL A 203 2.61 -6.00 -7.35
C VAL A 203 1.99 -5.02 -8.35
N ARG A 204 2.82 -4.43 -9.22
CA ARG A 204 2.38 -3.46 -10.24
C ARG A 204 2.10 -4.06 -11.61
N HIS A 205 2.56 -5.28 -11.87
CA HIS A 205 2.27 -5.98 -13.12
C HIS A 205 0.87 -6.65 -13.09
N PRO A 206 0.28 -6.96 -14.26
CA PRO A 206 -0.86 -7.85 -14.42
C PRO A 206 -0.86 -9.05 -13.46
N LEU A 207 -1.96 -9.25 -12.73
CA LEU A 207 -2.18 -10.40 -11.86
C LEU A 207 -3.24 -11.32 -12.45
N GLN A 208 -2.94 -12.61 -12.52
CA GLN A 208 -3.95 -13.65 -12.73
C GLN A 208 -4.45 -14.15 -11.38
N LEU A 209 -5.73 -14.47 -11.29
CA LEU A 209 -6.36 -14.90 -10.04
C LEU A 209 -6.44 -16.42 -9.96
N ALA A 210 -6.20 -16.95 -8.76
CA ALA A 210 -6.51 -18.32 -8.39
C ALA A 210 -7.35 -18.33 -7.12
N VAL A 211 -8.12 -19.39 -6.89
CA VAL A 211 -8.85 -19.59 -5.63
C VAL A 211 -8.12 -20.64 -4.82
N ALA A 212 -7.92 -20.37 -3.53
CA ALA A 212 -7.30 -21.36 -2.66
C ALA A 212 -8.11 -22.66 -2.59
N SER A 213 -7.42 -23.79 -2.57
CA SER A 213 -8.01 -25.11 -2.30
C SER A 213 -7.17 -25.80 -1.22
N PRO A 214 -7.69 -25.97 0.01
CA PRO A 214 -9.02 -25.56 0.47
C PRO A 214 -9.18 -24.03 0.55
N ALA A 215 -10.40 -23.52 0.37
CA ALA A 215 -10.72 -22.08 0.28
C ALA A 215 -10.22 -21.24 1.46
N HIS A 216 -10.11 -21.84 2.65
CA HIS A 216 -9.63 -21.16 3.84
C HIS A 216 -8.10 -21.24 4.04
N ALA A 217 -7.35 -21.97 3.20
CA ALA A 217 -5.88 -22.03 3.27
C ALA A 217 -5.29 -22.39 4.64
N CYS A 218 -5.99 -23.22 5.45
CA CYS A 218 -5.50 -23.70 6.74
C CYS A 218 -4.71 -25.01 6.61
N GLU A 219 -4.71 -25.58 5.42
CA GLU A 219 -3.98 -26.78 5.03
C GLU A 219 -3.13 -26.41 3.80
N PRO A 220 -2.11 -27.21 3.46
CA PRO A 220 -1.31 -26.98 2.26
C PRO A 220 -2.19 -26.83 1.02
N MET A 221 -1.94 -25.79 0.23
CA MET A 221 -2.64 -25.52 -1.01
C MET A 221 -2.08 -26.35 -2.16
N SER A 222 -2.91 -26.58 -3.19
CA SER A 222 -2.48 -27.13 -4.46
C SER A 222 -1.49 -26.22 -5.19
N ALA A 223 -0.65 -26.80 -6.05
CA ALA A 223 0.40 -26.08 -6.78
C ALA A 223 -0.12 -25.16 -7.90
N ASP A 224 -1.41 -25.22 -8.23
CA ASP A 224 -2.08 -24.38 -9.24
C ASP A 224 -2.14 -22.90 -8.83
N VAL A 225 -1.83 -22.57 -7.58
CA VAL A 225 -1.77 -21.18 -7.09
C VAL A 225 -0.42 -20.49 -7.36
N ALA A 226 0.59 -21.24 -7.80
CA ALA A 226 1.93 -20.68 -8.05
C ALA A 226 1.87 -19.61 -9.14
N GLY A 227 2.50 -18.46 -8.91
CA GLY A 227 2.49 -17.32 -9.84
C GLY A 227 1.22 -16.45 -9.80
N HIS A 228 0.17 -16.86 -9.09
CA HIS A 228 -1.13 -16.18 -9.09
C HIS A 228 -1.34 -15.34 -7.82
N ALA A 229 -2.26 -14.37 -7.92
CA ALA A 229 -2.85 -13.72 -6.76
C ALA A 229 -4.00 -14.59 -6.24
N VAL A 230 -3.88 -15.06 -5.00
CA VAL A 230 -4.75 -16.13 -4.48
C VAL A 230 -5.87 -15.55 -3.63
N LEU A 231 -7.11 -15.85 -4.00
CA LEU A 231 -8.29 -15.57 -3.20
C LEU A 231 -8.42 -16.59 -2.06
N VAL A 232 -8.42 -16.08 -0.84
CA VAL A 232 -8.53 -16.88 0.39
C VAL A 232 -9.73 -16.40 1.20
N ALA A 233 -10.60 -17.31 1.61
CA ALA A 233 -11.71 -17.01 2.50
C ALA A 233 -11.27 -16.90 3.97
N LEU A 234 -11.84 -15.94 4.70
CA LEU A 234 -11.83 -15.99 6.16
C LEU A 234 -12.67 -17.17 6.66
N GLY A 235 -12.20 -17.86 7.69
CA GLY A 235 -12.80 -19.09 8.22
C GLY A 235 -11.75 -20.12 8.61
N GLY A 236 -12.18 -21.33 8.98
CA GLY A 236 -11.30 -22.40 9.44
C GLY A 236 -10.61 -22.11 10.79
N ASN A 237 -9.79 -23.05 11.24
CA ASN A 237 -9.12 -22.98 12.56
C ASN A 237 -7.68 -22.45 12.48
N CYS A 238 -7.44 -21.44 11.65
CA CYS A 238 -6.11 -20.84 11.50
C CYS A 238 -6.16 -19.31 11.37
N THR A 239 -5.04 -18.65 11.71
CA THR A 239 -4.90 -17.18 11.63
C THR A 239 -4.74 -16.70 10.20
N ILE A 240 -4.98 -15.41 9.93
CA ILE A 240 -4.70 -14.81 8.61
C ILE A 240 -3.23 -15.00 8.23
N LEU A 241 -2.33 -14.82 9.19
CA LEU A 241 -0.89 -15.02 8.97
C LEU A 241 -0.56 -16.45 8.50
N ALA A 242 -1.18 -17.47 9.10
CA ALA A 242 -1.01 -18.86 8.68
C ALA A 242 -1.50 -19.09 7.23
N LYS A 243 -2.64 -18.48 6.86
CA LYS A 243 -3.18 -18.55 5.50
C LYS A 243 -2.23 -17.94 4.47
N VAL A 244 -1.70 -16.76 4.77
CA VAL A 244 -0.77 -16.04 3.89
C VAL A 244 0.55 -16.79 3.78
N SER A 245 1.06 -17.33 4.89
CA SER A 245 2.26 -18.17 4.91
C SER A 245 2.08 -19.41 4.02
N ALA A 246 0.95 -20.10 4.12
CA ALA A 246 0.65 -21.25 3.27
C ALA A 246 0.62 -20.86 1.77
N ALA A 247 0.02 -19.71 1.43
CA ALA A 247 -0.06 -19.25 0.04
C ALA A 247 1.32 -18.89 -0.51
N GLN A 248 2.14 -18.24 0.31
CA GLN A 248 3.52 -17.92 -0.02
C GLN A 248 4.36 -19.16 -0.27
N VAL A 249 4.26 -20.17 0.59
CA VAL A 249 4.94 -21.47 0.41
C VAL A 249 4.49 -22.17 -0.87
N ALA A 250 3.22 -22.03 -1.24
CA ALA A 250 2.67 -22.54 -2.50
C ALA A 250 3.05 -21.71 -3.74
N GLY A 251 3.84 -20.65 -3.59
CA GLY A 251 4.35 -19.85 -4.71
C GLY A 251 3.41 -18.73 -5.19
N ALA A 252 2.40 -18.36 -4.40
CA ALA A 252 1.54 -17.21 -4.71
C ALA A 252 2.35 -15.92 -4.87
N THR A 253 1.88 -15.00 -5.71
CA THR A 253 2.49 -13.67 -5.91
C THR A 253 1.83 -12.59 -5.03
N ALA A 254 0.59 -12.81 -4.63
CA ALA A 254 -0.17 -11.97 -3.70
C ALA A 254 -1.28 -12.78 -3.03
N VAL A 255 -1.81 -12.30 -1.90
CA VAL A 255 -2.99 -12.88 -1.25
C VAL A 255 -4.11 -11.86 -1.17
N ILE A 256 -5.29 -12.25 -1.63
CA ILE A 256 -6.53 -11.49 -1.55
C ILE A 256 -7.45 -12.19 -0.55
N VAL A 257 -7.54 -11.63 0.66
CA VAL A 257 -8.38 -12.18 1.72
C VAL A 257 -9.81 -11.67 1.54
N ALA A 258 -10.77 -12.58 1.43
CA ALA A 258 -12.19 -12.24 1.41
C ALA A 258 -12.72 -12.06 2.84
N GLN A 259 -13.20 -10.86 3.14
CA GLN A 259 -13.90 -10.57 4.39
C GLN A 259 -15.20 -11.41 4.49
N ARG A 260 -15.68 -11.63 5.72
CA ARG A 260 -16.97 -12.28 5.98
C ARG A 260 -18.14 -11.42 5.47
N GLU A 261 -19.24 -12.06 5.07
CA GLU A 261 -20.41 -11.42 4.43
C GLU A 261 -20.99 -10.24 5.22
N ASP A 262 -21.06 -10.37 6.55
CA ASP A 262 -21.64 -9.35 7.44
C ASP A 262 -20.60 -8.54 8.23
N ALA A 263 -19.34 -8.53 7.77
CA ALA A 263 -18.27 -7.78 8.41
C ALA A 263 -17.81 -6.60 7.54
N PRO A 264 -17.54 -5.41 8.15
CA PRO A 264 -16.97 -4.30 7.43
C PRO A 264 -15.58 -4.69 6.92
N LEU A 265 -15.19 -4.04 5.84
CA LEU A 265 -13.83 -4.15 5.37
C LEU A 265 -12.86 -3.60 6.44
N ALA A 266 -11.79 -4.33 6.71
CA ALA A 266 -10.77 -3.94 7.68
C ALA A 266 -9.40 -4.38 7.17
N SER A 267 -8.35 -3.58 7.41
CA SER A 267 -6.99 -3.97 7.09
C SER A 267 -6.58 -5.22 7.89
N PRO A 268 -6.04 -6.27 7.26
CA PRO A 268 -5.40 -7.35 7.97
C PRO A 268 -4.24 -6.83 8.81
N SER A 269 -4.15 -7.27 10.05
CA SER A 269 -3.05 -6.91 10.93
C SER A 269 -2.63 -8.10 11.78
N VAL A 270 -1.43 -8.01 12.33
CA VAL A 270 -0.91 -8.91 13.35
C VAL A 270 -0.75 -8.14 14.65
N GLU A 271 -0.88 -8.82 15.79
CA GLU A 271 -0.73 -8.19 17.10
C GLU A 271 0.66 -7.56 17.25
N ALA A 272 1.66 -8.26 16.75
CA ALA A 272 3.05 -7.87 16.84
C ALA A 272 3.70 -7.90 15.44
N PRO A 273 4.28 -6.79 14.95
CA PRO A 273 4.85 -6.72 13.60
C PRO A 273 5.86 -7.83 13.28
N TRP A 274 6.65 -8.25 14.27
CA TRP A 274 7.68 -9.29 14.10
C TRP A 274 7.11 -10.68 13.77
N GLN A 275 5.84 -10.95 14.09
CA GLN A 275 5.20 -12.21 13.74
C GLN A 275 5.08 -12.38 12.21
N ALA A 276 5.02 -11.27 11.46
CA ALA A 276 4.83 -11.29 10.01
C ALA A 276 6.10 -10.97 9.21
N TYR A 277 7.27 -10.96 9.84
CA TYR A 277 8.53 -10.64 9.17
C TYR A 277 8.89 -11.60 8.04
N ASN A 278 8.45 -12.86 8.12
CA ASN A 278 8.66 -13.87 7.09
C ASN A 278 7.67 -13.78 5.90
N ILE A 279 6.71 -12.85 5.93
CA ILE A 279 5.78 -12.64 4.83
C ILE A 279 6.39 -11.64 3.84
N THR A 280 6.60 -12.11 2.62
CA THR A 280 7.27 -11.40 1.52
C THR A 280 6.34 -11.09 0.34
N ILE A 281 5.10 -11.60 0.37
CA ILE A 281 4.07 -11.29 -0.63
C ILE A 281 3.08 -10.24 -0.08
N PRO A 282 2.58 -9.33 -0.93
CA PRO A 282 1.55 -8.39 -0.53
C PRO A 282 0.26 -9.12 -0.15
N THR A 283 -0.37 -8.65 0.92
CA THR A 283 -1.68 -9.15 1.39
C THR A 283 -2.68 -8.01 1.39
N ILE A 284 -3.81 -8.20 0.72
CA ILE A 284 -4.92 -7.24 0.69
C ILE A 284 -6.20 -7.92 1.14
N MET A 285 -7.15 -7.16 1.67
CA MET A 285 -8.49 -7.62 2.01
C MET A 285 -9.54 -6.91 1.17
N VAL A 286 -10.56 -7.67 0.78
CA VAL A 286 -11.70 -7.23 -0.03
C VAL A 286 -13.01 -7.66 0.63
N SER A 287 -14.13 -7.03 0.31
CA SER A 287 -15.41 -7.47 0.86
C SER A 287 -15.81 -8.86 0.35
N HIS A 288 -16.73 -9.52 1.04
CA HIS A 288 -17.32 -10.78 0.57
C HIS A 288 -17.92 -10.63 -0.84
N ALA A 289 -18.72 -9.57 -1.05
CA ALA A 289 -19.36 -9.30 -2.34
C ALA A 289 -18.35 -9.09 -3.47
N THR A 290 -17.25 -8.40 -3.19
CA THR A 290 -16.13 -8.25 -4.13
C THR A 290 -15.49 -9.59 -4.44
N SER A 291 -15.19 -10.41 -3.43
CA SER A 291 -14.64 -11.76 -3.64
C SER A 291 -15.54 -12.63 -4.53
N SER A 292 -16.86 -12.62 -4.31
CA SER A 292 -17.79 -13.36 -5.17
C SER A 292 -17.74 -12.91 -6.64
N ARG A 293 -17.55 -11.60 -6.89
CA ARG A 293 -17.42 -11.07 -8.25
C ARG A 293 -16.09 -11.43 -8.90
N LEU A 294 -15.00 -11.42 -8.13
CA LEU A 294 -13.68 -11.85 -8.61
C LEU A 294 -13.66 -13.32 -9.01
N GLN A 295 -14.33 -14.20 -8.25
CA GLN A 295 -14.41 -15.64 -8.55
C GLN A 295 -15.11 -15.94 -9.89
N LEU A 296 -15.97 -15.02 -10.37
CA LEU A 296 -16.62 -15.15 -11.68
C LEU A 296 -15.72 -14.73 -12.86
N ARG A 297 -14.55 -14.14 -12.57
CA ARG A 297 -13.66 -13.50 -13.55
C ARG A 297 -12.20 -13.91 -13.36
N LEU A 298 -11.95 -15.16 -12.95
CA LEU A 298 -10.60 -15.67 -12.66
C LEU A 298 -9.67 -15.69 -13.89
N GLN A 299 -10.24 -15.78 -15.10
CA GLN A 299 -9.49 -15.80 -16.36
C GLN A 299 -9.08 -14.40 -16.84
N GLU A 300 -9.50 -13.36 -16.14
CA GLU A 300 -9.20 -11.98 -16.48
C GLU A 300 -8.04 -11.44 -15.65
N VAL A 301 -7.31 -10.50 -16.23
CA VAL A 301 -6.17 -9.85 -15.59
C VAL A 301 -6.64 -8.73 -14.66
N LEU A 302 -6.12 -8.74 -13.44
CA LEU A 302 -6.36 -7.73 -12.43
C LEU A 302 -5.15 -6.80 -12.29
N HIS A 303 -5.41 -5.50 -12.13
CA HIS A 303 -4.40 -4.49 -11.81
C HIS A 303 -4.63 -3.90 -10.42
N LEU A 304 -3.55 -3.60 -9.69
CA LEU A 304 -3.61 -2.95 -8.38
C LEU A 304 -3.14 -1.50 -8.47
N GLU A 305 -4.01 -0.58 -8.09
CA GLU A 305 -3.74 0.84 -7.99
C GLU A 305 -3.84 1.29 -6.54
N THR A 306 -2.92 2.13 -6.09
CA THR A 306 -2.94 2.71 -4.74
C THR A 306 -3.88 3.89 -4.69
N ASP A 307 -4.75 3.93 -3.70
CA ASP A 307 -5.68 5.05 -3.48
C ASP A 307 -5.92 5.20 -1.97
N PRO A 308 -5.36 6.24 -1.31
CA PRO A 308 -5.50 6.43 0.13
C PRO A 308 -6.94 6.83 0.55
N THR A 309 -7.73 7.38 -0.38
CA THR A 309 -9.12 7.81 -0.08
C THR A 309 -10.04 6.61 0.22
N VAL A 310 -9.65 5.41 -0.25
CA VAL A 310 -10.33 4.15 0.05
C VAL A 310 -10.26 3.84 1.55
N ALA A 311 -9.07 3.92 2.17
CA ALA A 311 -8.90 3.70 3.61
C ALA A 311 -9.70 4.72 4.43
N GLU A 312 -9.63 6.00 4.08
CA GLU A 312 -10.38 7.07 4.74
C GLU A 312 -11.89 6.78 4.73
N ALA A 313 -12.42 6.40 3.56
CA ALA A 313 -13.83 6.04 3.40
C ALA A 313 -14.21 4.83 4.26
N TRP A 314 -13.43 3.75 4.24
CA TRP A 314 -13.75 2.55 5.02
C TRP A 314 -13.58 2.73 6.52
N VAL A 315 -12.66 3.59 6.98
CA VAL A 315 -12.58 3.99 8.40
C VAL A 315 -13.86 4.71 8.83
N ALA A 316 -14.34 5.67 8.03
CA ALA A 316 -15.57 6.39 8.31
C ALA A 316 -16.80 5.47 8.31
N ILE A 317 -16.90 4.57 7.32
CA ILE A 317 -17.99 3.58 7.22
C ILE A 317 -17.97 2.61 8.41
N ARG A 318 -16.78 2.16 8.85
CA ARG A 318 -16.66 1.25 10.00
C ARG A 318 -17.15 1.89 11.30
N PHE A 319 -16.96 3.20 11.51
CA PHE A 319 -17.50 3.87 12.69
C PHE A 319 -19.04 3.79 12.80
N LEU A 320 -19.74 3.56 11.69
CA LEU A 320 -21.19 3.37 11.68
C LEU A 320 -21.66 2.07 12.37
N GLN A 321 -20.75 1.16 12.70
CA GLN A 321 -21.07 -0.02 13.49
C GLN A 321 -21.48 0.30 14.94
N GLU A 322 -20.99 1.42 15.47
CA GLU A 322 -21.23 1.82 16.83
C GLU A 322 -22.48 2.70 16.92
N LEU A 323 -23.52 2.26 17.63
CA LEU A 323 -24.75 3.03 17.81
C LEU A 323 -24.50 4.45 18.36
N SER A 324 -23.48 4.61 19.21
CA SER A 324 -23.08 5.89 19.80
C SER A 324 -22.62 6.93 18.77
N LYS A 325 -22.19 6.50 17.58
CA LYS A 325 -21.74 7.38 16.49
C LYS A 325 -22.91 7.93 15.67
N TRP A 326 -24.11 7.39 15.88
CA TRP A 326 -25.31 7.86 15.19
C TRP A 326 -26.02 8.96 15.98
N PRO A 327 -26.50 10.03 15.32
CA PRO A 327 -27.35 11.00 15.97
C PRO A 327 -28.64 10.37 16.51
N SER A 328 -29.01 10.75 17.73
CA SER A 328 -30.23 10.27 18.40
C SER A 328 -31.50 10.80 17.75
N LYS A 329 -31.51 12.08 17.33
CA LYS A 329 -32.65 12.72 16.65
C LYS A 329 -32.73 12.27 15.19
N LYS A 330 -33.91 11.80 14.78
CA LYS A 330 -34.19 11.33 13.41
C LYS A 330 -33.72 12.29 12.30
N SER A 331 -34.09 13.56 12.37
CA SER A 331 -33.71 14.55 11.35
C SER A 331 -32.19 14.74 11.24
N ARG A 332 -31.48 14.73 12.37
CA ARG A 332 -30.00 14.80 12.38
C ARG A 332 -29.38 13.53 11.83
N ARG A 333 -29.98 12.37 12.09
CA ARG A 333 -29.53 11.08 11.55
C ARG A 333 -29.66 11.04 10.02
N GLU A 334 -30.78 11.50 9.48
CA GLU A 334 -31.01 11.58 8.04
C GLU A 334 -30.03 12.55 7.37
N ALA A 335 -29.77 13.71 7.97
CA ALA A 335 -28.77 14.67 7.47
C ALA A 335 -27.34 14.09 7.51
N PHE A 336 -26.95 13.47 8.64
CA PHE A 336 -25.67 12.78 8.78
C PHE A 336 -25.51 11.65 7.76
N LEU A 337 -26.57 10.88 7.52
CA LEU A 337 -26.55 9.81 6.52
C LEU A 337 -26.34 10.36 5.10
N ALA A 338 -27.03 11.45 4.74
CA ALA A 338 -26.86 12.10 3.44
C ALA A 338 -25.43 12.60 3.25
N GLU A 339 -24.83 13.19 4.27
CA GLU A 339 -23.44 13.64 4.27
C GLU A 339 -22.45 12.47 4.10
N ILE A 340 -22.57 11.42 4.91
CA ILE A 340 -21.72 10.23 4.81
C ILE A 340 -21.82 9.56 3.42
N VAL A 341 -23.03 9.46 2.86
CA VAL A 341 -23.22 8.90 1.51
C VAL A 341 -22.64 9.81 0.43
N ALA A 342 -22.74 11.14 0.59
CA ALA A 342 -22.14 12.08 -0.35
C ALA A 342 -20.61 12.03 -0.33
N THR A 343 -20.00 11.95 0.86
CA THR A 343 -18.55 11.97 1.04
C THR A 343 -17.90 10.61 0.76
N HIS A 344 -18.51 9.51 1.22
CA HIS A 344 -17.89 8.19 1.20
C HIS A 344 -18.64 7.16 0.35
N GLY A 345 -19.87 7.45 -0.11
CA GLY A 345 -20.68 6.55 -0.94
C GLY A 345 -20.35 6.59 -2.44
N GLY A 346 -19.09 6.80 -2.81
CA GLY A 346 -18.67 6.93 -4.22
C GLY A 346 -18.87 5.64 -5.05
N THR A 347 -18.90 4.48 -4.40
CA THR A 347 -19.12 3.18 -5.05
C THR A 347 -20.39 2.51 -4.53
N GLN A 348 -20.96 1.61 -5.33
CA GLN A 348 -22.14 0.84 -4.90
C GLN A 348 -21.84 0.01 -3.65
N GLU A 349 -20.64 -0.58 -3.56
CA GLU A 349 -20.19 -1.35 -2.41
C GLU A 349 -20.19 -0.53 -1.11
N ARG A 350 -19.64 0.69 -1.14
CA ARG A 350 -19.66 1.60 0.01
C ARG A 350 -21.09 2.01 0.39
N ARG A 351 -21.95 2.28 -0.60
CA ARG A 351 -23.38 2.60 -0.37
C ARG A 351 -24.12 1.44 0.29
N ASP A 352 -23.89 0.22 -0.16
CA ASP A 352 -24.52 -0.98 0.40
C ASP A 352 -24.08 -1.21 1.86
N ALA A 353 -22.80 -1.00 2.18
CA ALA A 353 -22.30 -1.05 3.55
C ALA A 353 -22.93 0.04 4.44
N ILE A 354 -22.97 1.29 3.98
CA ILE A 354 -23.62 2.40 4.72
C ILE A 354 -25.11 2.10 4.95
N ARG A 355 -25.80 1.58 3.93
CA ARG A 355 -27.21 1.16 4.01
C ARG A 355 -27.41 0.08 5.05
N GLY A 356 -26.53 -0.93 5.07
CA GLY A 356 -26.55 -2.01 6.05
C GLY A 356 -26.50 -1.49 7.49
N PHE A 357 -25.55 -0.59 7.79
CA PHE A 357 -25.43 -0.01 9.14
C PHE A 357 -26.60 0.90 9.50
N PHE A 358 -27.13 1.68 8.54
CA PHE A 358 -28.31 2.49 8.80
C PHE A 358 -29.52 1.63 9.22
N ILE A 359 -29.75 0.50 8.55
CA ILE A 359 -30.88 -0.38 8.84
C ILE A 359 -30.64 -1.17 10.14
N ASN A 360 -29.48 -1.83 10.24
CA ASN A 360 -29.23 -2.84 11.28
C ASN A 360 -28.73 -2.24 12.60
N VAL A 361 -28.07 -1.08 12.57
CA VAL A 361 -27.51 -0.43 13.77
C VAL A 361 -28.36 0.78 14.13
N ALA A 362 -28.61 1.68 13.18
CA ALA A 362 -29.28 2.94 13.46
C ALA A 362 -30.81 2.83 13.55
N GLY A 363 -31.40 1.64 13.37
CA GLY A 363 -32.84 1.41 13.40
C GLY A 363 -33.60 2.06 12.23
N GLY A 364 -32.92 2.30 11.10
CA GLY A 364 -33.53 2.73 9.85
C GLY A 364 -34.36 1.64 9.19
N SER A 365 -34.99 1.96 8.06
CA SER A 365 -35.71 0.98 7.24
C SER A 365 -35.32 1.09 5.77
N PRO A 366 -35.44 0.00 4.98
CA PRO A 366 -35.27 0.04 3.53
C PRO A 366 -36.08 1.17 2.86
N ALA A 367 -37.35 1.33 3.23
CA ALA A 367 -38.20 2.37 2.68
C ALA A 367 -37.73 3.80 3.00
N ALA A 368 -37.13 4.01 4.19
CA ALA A 368 -36.56 5.31 4.54
C ALA A 368 -35.29 5.60 3.73
N TRP A 369 -34.44 4.59 3.51
CA TRP A 369 -33.28 4.69 2.63
C TRP A 369 -33.69 5.06 1.20
N ASP A 370 -34.66 4.32 0.65
CA ASP A 370 -35.14 4.54 -0.72
C ASP A 370 -35.76 5.93 -0.87
N LYS A 371 -36.46 6.43 0.16
CA LYS A 371 -36.99 7.80 0.14
C LYS A 371 -35.88 8.86 0.08
N LEU A 372 -34.74 8.63 0.72
CA LEU A 372 -33.62 9.58 0.77
C LEU A 372 -32.74 9.53 -0.48
N PHE A 373 -32.58 8.34 -1.07
CA PHE A 373 -31.60 8.10 -2.13
C PHE A 373 -32.18 7.50 -3.42
N ALA A 374 -33.51 7.47 -3.57
CA ALA A 374 -34.11 7.14 -4.86
C ALA A 374 -33.57 8.11 -5.93
N PRO A 375 -33.31 7.62 -7.15
CA PRO A 375 -33.02 8.49 -8.28
C PRO A 375 -34.14 9.54 -8.36
N ALA A 376 -33.77 10.82 -8.47
CA ALA A 376 -34.75 11.87 -8.69
C ALA A 376 -35.59 11.45 -9.91
N LYS A 377 -36.89 11.24 -9.71
CA LYS A 377 -37.83 11.10 -10.83
C LYS A 377 -37.93 12.49 -11.46
N ASP A 378 -37.03 12.79 -12.39
CA ASP A 378 -37.15 13.97 -13.25
C ASP A 378 -38.50 13.91 -13.98
N GLU A 379 -39.38 14.81 -13.57
CA GLU A 379 -40.30 15.60 -14.39
C GLU A 379 -41.11 14.94 -15.52
N LEU A 380 -41.59 13.70 -15.37
CA LEU A 380 -42.67 13.19 -16.25
C LEU A 380 -44.08 13.73 -15.93
N ILE A 381 -44.21 14.70 -15.02
CA ILE A 381 -45.48 15.35 -14.66
C ILE A 381 -45.71 16.67 -15.43
N CYS A 382 -44.73 17.18 -16.19
CA CYS A 382 -44.92 18.43 -16.95
C CYS A 382 -45.55 18.23 -18.35
N PHE A 383 -45.60 17.00 -18.89
CA PHE A 383 -46.14 16.73 -20.24
C PHE A 383 -47.64 16.37 -20.28
N SER A 384 -48.27 16.00 -19.16
CA SER A 384 -49.69 15.61 -19.15
C SER A 384 -50.67 16.78 -19.00
N ARG A 385 -50.20 17.97 -18.61
CA ARG A 385 -51.07 19.17 -18.44
C ARG A 385 -51.14 20.11 -19.65
N ARG A 386 -50.23 20.02 -20.64
CA ARG A 386 -50.26 20.89 -21.83
C ARG A 386 -51.12 20.39 -23.01
N ARG A 387 -51.66 19.16 -22.97
CA ARG A 387 -52.53 18.63 -24.05
C ARG A 387 -54.04 18.82 -23.86
N ARG A 388 -54.52 19.42 -22.75
CA ARG A 388 -55.96 19.64 -22.51
C ARG A 388 -56.51 21.03 -22.90
N HIS A 389 -55.71 21.92 -23.48
CA HIS A 389 -56.16 23.29 -23.77
C HIS A 389 -55.99 23.80 -25.21
N ARG A 390 -56.01 22.93 -26.22
CA ARG A 390 -56.11 23.37 -27.63
C ARG A 390 -56.87 22.34 -28.49
N SER A 391 -58.19 22.32 -28.35
CA SER A 391 -59.10 21.68 -29.32
C SER A 391 -60.53 22.13 -29.07
N ARG A 392 -60.82 23.41 -29.34
CA ARG A 392 -62.20 23.90 -29.54
C ARG A 392 -62.15 25.23 -30.28
N ARG A 393 -62.37 25.17 -31.59
CA ARG A 393 -63.12 26.13 -32.44
C ARG A 393 -62.60 26.09 -33.88
N SER A 394 -63.39 25.48 -34.77
CA SER A 394 -63.77 26.06 -36.07
C SER A 394 -64.66 25.07 -36.84
N ARG A 395 -65.94 25.40 -36.94
CA ARG A 395 -66.84 25.03 -38.05
C ARG A 395 -67.18 26.35 -38.76
N PRO A 396 -67.18 26.38 -40.09
CA PRO A 396 -68.44 26.56 -40.83
C PRO A 396 -68.52 25.60 -42.04
N SER A 397 -69.64 24.90 -42.26
CA SER A 397 -70.80 25.32 -43.08
C SER A 397 -70.50 25.53 -44.57
N SER A 398 -70.81 24.53 -45.39
CA SER A 398 -71.58 24.71 -46.64
C SER A 398 -72.06 23.35 -47.18
N ARG A 399 -73.25 23.36 -47.79
CA ARG A 399 -74.09 22.26 -48.26
C ARG A 399 -73.96 22.16 -49.82
N PRO A 400 -74.70 21.30 -50.57
CA PRO A 400 -74.13 20.26 -51.42
C PRO A 400 -74.43 20.40 -52.95
N THR A 401 -74.08 19.34 -53.70
CA THR A 401 -74.57 18.86 -55.05
C THR A 401 -73.75 19.24 -56.30
N PRO A 402 -73.91 18.55 -57.45
CA PRO A 402 -73.81 17.09 -57.66
C PRO A 402 -73.03 16.72 -58.95
N SER A 403 -72.58 15.47 -59.08
CA SER A 403 -72.53 14.64 -60.31
C SER A 403 -72.13 13.22 -59.92
#